data_AF-A0AAD3G3L6-F1
#
_entry.id   AF-A0AAD3G3L6-F1
#
_cell.length_a   1.000
_cell.length_b   1.000
_cell.length_c   1.000
_cell.angle_alpha   90.00
_cell.angle_beta   90.00
_cell.angle_gamma   90.00
#
_symmetry.space_group_name_H-M   'P 1'
#
loop_
_entity.id
_entity.type
_entity.pdbx_description
1 polymer ?
#
loop_
_entity_poly.entity_id
_entity_poly.type
_entity_poly.pdbx_seq_one_letter_code
_entity_poly.pdbx_strand_id
1 'polypeptide(L)'
;MTRVIAVVNQKGGVGKSTIVVNLAAVVAQLIQLISLLRGRVDANAQSRVAAISIDPQGSAQWWASRVDDLNFHLIQAHDDPLEWIRQLNNLPGIDYVFVDTPGWFDVDPDGAADGLGIGYSADALRTVLDVSDHVIVPMMTEPLCFDPTARTIRKLLEPRGLPFTVVINNWNTRDGKGWLDATKDFVKSFGWPLAETVIRRYLIHTNASSDGVVVTEYANTLSEAQRREADEKRKDPALKAADDFYKLAKEITGLSLEPELGDSPESSIAALAASMSAQAV
;
A
#
# COMPACT_ATOMS: atom_id res chain seq x y z
N MET A 1 16.75 3.26 11.25
CA MET A 1 16.85 2.65 9.91
C MET A 1 15.46 2.74 9.32
N THR A 2 15.36 3.23 8.10
CA THR A 2 14.08 3.42 7.41
C THR A 2 13.62 2.07 6.89
N ARG A 3 12.37 1.68 7.17
CA ARG A 3 11.81 0.42 6.69
C ARG A 3 11.26 0.61 5.27
N VAL A 4 11.83 -0.10 4.30
CA VAL A 4 11.47 -0.01 2.88
C VAL A 4 10.54 -1.15 2.50
N ILE A 5 9.36 -0.80 1.99
CA ILE A 5 8.32 -1.75 1.58
C ILE A 5 8.01 -1.50 0.09
N ALA A 6 8.53 -2.36 -0.78
CA ALA A 6 8.27 -2.25 -2.21
C ALA A 6 6.96 -2.93 -2.60
N VAL A 7 6.27 -2.39 -3.60
CA VAL A 7 5.06 -3.00 -4.17
C VAL A 7 5.37 -3.43 -5.60
N VAL A 8 5.46 -4.74 -5.83
CA VAL A 8 6.02 -5.30 -7.07
C VAL A 8 5.09 -6.35 -7.67
N ASN A 9 4.83 -6.24 -8.97
CA ASN A 9 4.24 -7.29 -9.78
C ASN A 9 4.56 -7.02 -11.25
N GLN A 10 4.89 -8.08 -11.99
CA GLN A 10 5.08 -8.07 -13.43
C GLN A 10 3.91 -7.42 -14.17
N LYS A 11 2.67 -7.75 -13.78
CA LYS A 11 1.48 -7.22 -14.43
C LYS A 11 1.26 -5.74 -14.08
N GLY A 12 1.14 -4.89 -15.10
CA GLY A 12 0.63 -3.52 -14.96
C GLY A 12 -0.87 -3.51 -14.62
N GLY A 13 -1.33 -2.47 -13.91
CA GLY A 13 -2.76 -2.29 -13.60
C GLY A 13 -3.31 -3.11 -12.43
N VAL A 14 -2.48 -3.87 -11.71
CA VAL A 14 -2.90 -4.62 -10.49
C VAL A 14 -3.06 -3.74 -9.24
N GLY A 15 -2.92 -2.41 -9.37
CA GLY A 15 -3.09 -1.44 -8.28
C GLY A 15 -1.86 -1.17 -7.41
N LYS A 16 -0.64 -1.29 -7.95
CA LYS A 16 0.61 -1.00 -7.22
C LYS A 16 0.65 0.41 -6.63
N SER A 17 0.50 1.44 -7.48
CA SER A 17 0.48 2.84 -7.04
C SER A 17 -0.65 3.13 -6.05
N THR A 18 -1.84 2.56 -6.27
CA THR A 18 -2.98 2.71 -5.34
C THR A 18 -2.64 2.17 -3.95
N ILE A 19 -1.97 1.03 -3.87
CA ILE A 19 -1.55 0.46 -2.58
C ILE A 19 -0.49 1.32 -1.92
N VAL A 20 0.53 1.75 -2.67
CA VAL A 20 1.63 2.59 -2.14
C VAL A 20 1.10 3.88 -1.53
N VAL A 21 0.28 4.62 -2.28
CA VAL A 21 -0.24 5.93 -1.84
C VAL A 21 -1.14 5.78 -0.62
N ASN A 22 -2.06 4.80 -0.61
CA ASN A 22 -3.00 4.65 0.49
C ASN A 22 -2.37 4.05 1.76
N LEU A 23 -1.40 3.14 1.63
CA LEU A 23 -0.64 2.68 2.78
C LEU A 23 0.22 3.79 3.38
N ALA A 24 0.85 4.63 2.55
CA ALA A 24 1.60 5.78 3.05
C ALA A 24 0.70 6.74 3.85
N ALA A 25 -0.47 7.09 3.32
CA ALA A 25 -1.45 7.93 4.00
C ALA A 25 -1.91 7.38 5.35
N VAL A 26 -2.29 6.09 5.36
CA VAL A 26 -2.76 5.40 6.57
C VAL A 26 -1.66 5.30 7.61
N VAL A 27 -0.46 4.87 7.22
CA VAL A 27 0.66 4.71 8.16
C VAL A 27 1.08 6.06 8.74
N ALA A 28 1.10 7.12 7.92
CA ALA A 28 1.39 8.46 8.41
C ALA A 28 0.34 8.93 9.43
N GLN A 29 -0.95 8.73 9.14
CA GLN A 29 -2.03 9.08 10.07
C GLN A 29 -1.95 8.28 11.38
N LEU A 30 -1.66 6.97 11.30
CA LEU A 30 -1.49 6.13 12.48
C LEU A 30 -0.31 6.59 13.35
N ILE A 31 0.85 6.90 12.76
CA ILE A 31 2.02 7.40 13.49
C ILE A 31 1.70 8.73 14.18
N GLN A 32 1.02 9.64 13.48
CA GLN A 32 0.59 10.92 14.04
C GLN A 32 -0.37 10.71 15.23
N LEU A 33 -1.42 9.91 15.06
CA LEU A 33 -2.41 9.65 16.10
C LEU A 33 -1.80 8.94 17.33
N ILE A 34 -0.93 7.95 17.12
CA ILE A 34 -0.20 7.30 18.22
C ILE A 34 0.69 8.31 18.95
N SER A 35 1.34 9.23 18.23
CA SER A 35 2.18 10.27 18.85
C SER A 35 1.33 11.23 19.69
N LEU A 36 0.16 11.66 19.17
CA LEU A 36 -0.80 12.48 19.90
C LEU A 36 -1.30 11.79 21.18
N LEU A 37 -1.72 10.52 21.08
CA LEU A 37 -2.20 9.73 22.23
C LEU A 37 -1.12 9.54 23.30
N ARG A 38 0.15 9.47 22.90
CA ARG A 38 1.30 9.36 23.82
C ARG A 38 1.79 10.71 24.35
N GLY A 39 1.06 11.80 24.12
CA GLY A 39 1.43 13.15 24.56
C GLY A 39 2.67 13.71 23.86
N ARG A 40 3.07 13.14 22.72
CA ARG A 40 4.17 13.61 21.88
C ARG A 40 3.59 14.47 20.77
N VAL A 41 3.39 15.75 21.06
CA VAL A 41 2.82 16.69 20.11
C VAL A 41 3.88 17.70 19.70
N ASP A 42 4.32 17.62 18.46
CA ASP A 42 4.97 18.72 17.77
C ASP A 42 4.13 19.02 16.53
N ALA A 43 3.45 20.17 16.54
CA ALA A 43 2.60 20.60 15.44
C ALA A 43 3.39 20.87 14.14
N ASN A 44 4.72 20.98 14.24
CA ASN A 44 5.62 21.20 13.11
C ASN A 44 6.40 19.93 12.73
N ALA A 45 6.10 18.77 13.33
CA ALA A 45 6.79 17.54 12.98
C ALA A 45 6.55 17.19 11.51
N GLN A 46 7.65 16.99 10.77
CA GLN A 46 7.58 16.46 9.41
C GLN A 46 7.04 15.03 9.42
N SER A 47 6.41 14.63 8.30
CA SER A 47 5.91 13.27 8.17
C SER A 47 7.06 12.27 8.23
N ARG A 48 6.81 11.15 8.90
CA ARG A 48 7.78 10.06 9.07
C ARG A 48 7.61 8.99 7.99
N VAL A 49 6.86 9.28 6.93
CA VAL A 49 6.48 8.34 5.87
C VAL A 49 6.70 8.97 4.51
N ALA A 50 7.26 8.20 3.58
CA ALA A 50 7.39 8.57 2.18
C ALA A 50 6.79 7.51 1.25
N ALA A 51 6.16 7.97 0.17
CA ALA A 51 5.80 7.18 -0.99
C ALA A 51 6.69 7.61 -2.15
N ILE A 52 7.44 6.66 -2.72
CA ILE A 52 8.43 6.94 -3.77
C ILE A 52 8.09 6.09 -4.98
N SER A 53 7.84 6.71 -6.14
CA SER A 53 7.60 5.96 -7.37
C SER A 53 8.83 5.98 -8.26
N ILE A 54 9.29 4.79 -8.65
CA ILE A 54 10.28 4.58 -9.71
C ILE A 54 9.62 4.16 -11.03
N ASP A 55 8.29 4.20 -11.13
CA ASP A 55 7.55 3.86 -12.35
C ASP A 55 7.56 5.05 -13.32
N PRO A 56 8.22 4.95 -14.50
CA PRO A 56 8.22 6.03 -15.50
C PRO A 56 6.84 6.32 -16.08
N GLN A 57 5.95 5.32 -16.09
CA GLN A 57 4.56 5.46 -16.53
C GLN A 57 3.64 5.92 -15.39
N GLY A 58 4.21 6.17 -14.20
CA GLY A 58 3.49 6.36 -12.96
C GLY A 58 2.29 7.28 -13.12
N SER A 59 1.21 6.92 -12.43
CA SER A 59 -0.01 7.73 -12.27
C SER A 59 0.23 9.04 -11.47
N ALA A 60 1.48 9.45 -11.31
CA ALA A 60 1.94 10.48 -10.39
C ALA A 60 2.09 11.88 -10.98
N GLN A 61 2.03 12.04 -12.31
CA GLN A 61 1.81 13.37 -12.89
C GLN A 61 0.53 14.02 -12.33
N TRP A 62 -0.42 13.21 -11.88
CA TRP A 62 -1.69 13.65 -11.34
C TRP A 62 -1.62 13.93 -9.82
N TRP A 63 -0.97 13.07 -9.02
CA TRP A 63 -0.73 13.32 -7.58
C TRP A 63 0.18 14.52 -7.30
N ALA A 64 1.06 14.88 -8.25
CA ALA A 64 1.92 16.06 -8.18
C ALA A 64 1.13 17.38 -8.02
N SER A 65 -0.16 17.41 -8.42
CA SER A 65 -1.03 18.56 -8.21
C SER A 65 -1.48 18.76 -6.74
N ARG A 66 -1.19 17.79 -5.85
CA ARG A 66 -1.59 17.78 -4.43
C ARG A 66 -0.43 17.74 -3.44
N VAL A 67 0.79 18.04 -3.90
CA VAL A 67 2.02 17.90 -3.11
C VAL A 67 1.99 18.67 -1.78
N ASP A 68 1.17 19.72 -1.67
CA ASP A 68 1.14 20.56 -0.48
C ASP A 68 0.21 20.07 0.65
N ASP A 69 -0.73 19.14 0.41
CA ASP A 69 -1.78 18.77 1.38
C ASP A 69 -1.75 17.29 1.84
N LEU A 70 -0.76 16.49 1.42
CA LEU A 70 -0.64 15.09 1.87
C LEU A 70 0.04 15.00 3.25
N ASN A 71 -0.43 14.07 4.08
CA ASN A 71 0.17 13.78 5.38
C ASN A 71 1.47 12.94 5.30
N PHE A 72 2.00 12.70 4.10
CA PHE A 72 3.24 11.96 3.82
C PHE A 72 3.99 12.59 2.64
N HIS A 73 5.28 12.29 2.53
CA HIS A 73 6.10 12.77 1.42
C HIS A 73 5.84 11.95 0.15
N LEU A 74 5.44 12.57 -0.95
CA LEU A 74 5.31 11.92 -2.25
C LEU A 74 6.45 12.35 -3.18
N ILE A 75 7.21 11.38 -3.70
CA ILE A 75 8.41 11.62 -4.51
C ILE A 75 8.35 10.82 -5.82
N GLN A 76 8.73 11.46 -6.93
CA GLN A 76 8.94 10.80 -8.22
C GLN A 76 10.44 10.63 -8.45
N ALA A 77 10.88 9.38 -8.58
CA ALA A 77 12.29 8.98 -8.65
C ALA A 77 12.58 8.10 -9.88
N HIS A 78 11.72 8.14 -10.91
CA HIS A 78 11.87 7.28 -12.10
C HIS A 78 13.08 7.62 -12.97
N ASP A 79 13.68 8.79 -12.81
CA ASP A 79 14.90 9.22 -13.51
C ASP A 79 16.04 9.58 -12.52
N ASP A 80 15.87 9.28 -11.23
CA ASP A 80 16.86 9.63 -10.21
C ASP A 80 18.14 8.78 -10.34
N PRO A 81 19.31 9.28 -9.89
CA PRO A 81 20.51 8.45 -9.83
C PRO A 81 20.28 7.19 -8.97
N LEU A 82 20.76 6.02 -9.43
CA LEU A 82 20.67 4.77 -8.67
C LEU A 82 21.29 4.87 -7.26
N GLU A 83 22.29 5.74 -7.08
CA GLU A 83 22.90 6.02 -5.77
C GLU A 83 21.92 6.63 -4.76
N TRP A 84 20.88 7.33 -5.21
CA TRP A 84 19.82 7.85 -4.34
C TRP A 84 18.82 6.75 -4.01
N ILE A 85 18.48 5.89 -4.98
CA ILE A 85 17.63 4.72 -4.74
C ILE A 85 18.28 3.74 -3.75
N ARG A 86 19.62 3.62 -3.75
CA ARG A 86 20.35 2.82 -2.75
C ARG A 86 20.23 3.35 -1.31
N GLN A 87 19.80 4.60 -1.12
CA GLN A 87 19.71 5.24 0.18
C GLN A 87 18.30 5.22 0.77
N LEU A 88 17.32 4.59 0.11
CA LEU A 88 15.93 4.58 0.59
C LEU A 88 15.76 3.97 1.99
N ASN A 89 16.67 3.07 2.41
CA ASN A 89 16.68 2.49 3.76
C ASN A 89 17.41 3.34 4.82
N ASN A 90 17.91 4.52 4.43
CA ASN A 90 18.69 5.42 5.27
C ASN A 90 18.27 6.89 5.08
N LEU A 91 16.97 7.16 5.13
CA LEU A 91 16.42 8.50 5.02
C LEU A 91 16.21 9.11 6.42
N PRO A 92 16.94 10.18 6.80
CA PRO A 92 16.80 10.80 8.11
C PRO A 92 15.37 11.28 8.36
N GLY A 93 14.81 10.96 9.52
CA GLY A 93 13.45 11.38 9.90
C GLY A 93 12.32 10.52 9.31
N ILE A 94 12.61 9.60 8.39
CA ILE A 94 11.63 8.72 7.78
C ILE A 94 11.70 7.31 8.39
N ASP A 95 10.58 6.86 8.94
CA ASP A 95 10.40 5.51 9.49
C ASP A 95 10.00 4.50 8.41
N TYR A 96 9.15 4.90 7.47
CA TYR A 96 8.59 4.02 6.43
C TYR A 96 8.73 4.64 5.04
N VAL A 97 9.19 3.82 4.08
CA VAL A 97 9.17 4.13 2.65
C VAL A 97 8.35 3.08 1.93
N PHE A 98 7.30 3.51 1.22
CA PHE A 98 6.55 2.65 0.29
C PHE A 98 7.02 2.93 -1.13
N VAL A 99 7.50 1.90 -1.84
CA VAL A 99 8.05 2.07 -3.19
C VAL A 99 7.09 1.54 -4.24
N ASP A 100 6.64 2.42 -5.12
CA ASP A 100 5.86 2.08 -6.32
C ASP A 100 6.81 1.73 -7.46
N THR A 101 6.58 0.56 -8.06
CA THR A 101 7.46 0.01 -9.10
C THR A 101 6.70 -0.17 -10.41
N PRO A 102 7.38 -0.09 -11.56
CA PRO A 102 6.74 -0.37 -12.84
C PRO A 102 6.33 -1.84 -12.97
N GLY A 103 5.40 -2.12 -13.89
CA GLY A 103 5.31 -3.46 -14.46
C GLY A 103 6.62 -3.82 -15.16
N TRP A 104 6.98 -5.09 -15.18
CA TRP A 104 8.21 -5.55 -15.83
C TRP A 104 7.92 -6.66 -16.84
N PHE A 105 8.87 -6.94 -17.72
CA PHE A 105 8.77 -8.03 -18.68
C PHE A 105 9.93 -8.97 -18.49
N ASP A 106 9.64 -10.27 -18.55
CA ASP A 106 10.67 -11.29 -18.46
C ASP A 106 11.29 -11.50 -19.84
N VAL A 107 12.50 -10.96 -20.03
CA VAL A 107 13.23 -11.05 -21.30
C VAL A 107 13.92 -12.39 -21.49
N ASP A 108 13.99 -13.22 -20.44
CA ASP A 108 14.56 -14.56 -20.49
C ASP A 108 13.69 -15.55 -19.70
N PRO A 109 12.49 -15.92 -20.22
CA PRO A 109 11.53 -16.76 -19.51
C PRO A 109 12.07 -18.11 -19.05
N ASP A 110 12.99 -18.70 -19.82
CA ASP A 110 13.55 -20.03 -19.59
C ASP A 110 14.87 -19.98 -18.78
N GLY A 111 15.45 -18.79 -18.61
CA GLY A 111 16.67 -18.59 -17.86
C GLY A 111 16.49 -18.56 -16.34
N ALA A 112 17.59 -18.84 -15.65
CA ALA A 112 17.68 -18.82 -14.18
C ALA A 112 17.98 -17.41 -13.60
N ALA A 113 18.24 -16.42 -14.45
CA ALA A 113 18.43 -15.04 -14.03
C ALA A 113 17.09 -14.39 -13.64
N ASP A 114 17.15 -13.17 -13.10
CA ASP A 114 15.96 -12.44 -12.66
C ASP A 114 15.00 -12.03 -13.80
N GLY A 115 15.44 -12.16 -15.06
CA GLY A 115 14.60 -11.91 -16.24
C GLY A 115 14.33 -10.43 -16.51
N LEU A 116 14.85 -9.50 -15.72
CA LEU A 116 14.57 -8.05 -15.87
C LEU A 116 15.27 -7.43 -17.09
N GLY A 117 16.31 -8.08 -17.61
CA GLY A 117 17.10 -7.55 -18.73
C GLY A 117 18.07 -6.45 -18.32
N ILE A 118 18.43 -5.60 -19.28
CA ILE A 118 19.43 -4.54 -19.13
C ILE A 118 18.75 -3.19 -19.38
N GLY A 119 19.08 -2.19 -18.56
CA GLY A 119 18.59 -0.83 -18.71
C GLY A 119 18.23 -0.21 -17.37
N TYR A 120 18.11 1.12 -17.36
CA TYR A 120 17.91 1.88 -16.14
C TYR A 120 16.70 1.38 -15.31
N SER A 121 15.53 1.13 -15.92
CA SER A 121 14.35 0.65 -15.17
C SER A 121 14.57 -0.73 -14.53
N ALA A 122 15.34 -1.62 -15.18
CA ALA A 122 15.70 -2.91 -14.62
C ALA A 122 16.65 -2.73 -13.43
N ASP A 123 17.65 -1.86 -13.56
CA ASP A 123 18.63 -1.58 -12.51
C ASP A 123 18.02 -0.82 -11.32
N ALA A 124 17.08 0.07 -11.57
CA ALA A 124 16.28 0.74 -10.54
C ALA A 124 15.43 -0.26 -9.76
N LEU A 125 14.73 -1.17 -10.44
CA LEU A 125 13.95 -2.22 -9.77
C LEU A 125 14.85 -3.17 -8.96
N ARG A 126 16.01 -3.58 -9.50
CA ARG A 126 17.00 -4.36 -8.73
C ARG A 126 17.45 -3.60 -7.47
N THR A 127 17.79 -2.34 -7.63
CA THR A 127 18.25 -1.49 -6.53
C THR A 127 17.20 -1.35 -5.44
N VAL A 128 15.92 -1.14 -5.81
CA VAL A 128 14.80 -1.10 -4.86
C VAL A 128 14.67 -2.42 -4.11
N LEU A 129 14.72 -3.56 -4.82
CA LEU A 129 14.65 -4.88 -4.21
C LEU A 129 15.81 -5.13 -3.22
N ASP A 130 17.01 -4.68 -3.56
CA ASP A 130 18.21 -4.86 -2.73
C ASP A 130 18.15 -4.07 -1.40
N VAL A 131 17.39 -2.98 -1.35
CA VAL A 131 17.20 -2.17 -0.13
C VAL A 131 15.85 -2.40 0.55
N SER A 132 15.00 -3.28 0.02
CA SER A 132 13.68 -3.57 0.55
C SER A 132 13.73 -4.51 1.76
N ASP A 133 13.06 -4.14 2.84
CA ASP A 133 12.87 -5.02 4.00
C ASP A 133 11.69 -5.99 3.81
N HIS A 134 10.71 -5.61 2.99
CA HIS A 134 9.54 -6.42 2.68
C HIS A 134 8.96 -6.07 1.31
N VAL A 135 8.32 -7.03 0.65
CA VAL A 135 7.65 -6.81 -0.64
C VAL A 135 6.16 -7.16 -0.57
N ILE A 136 5.31 -6.24 -1.00
CA ILE A 136 3.89 -6.51 -1.25
C ILE A 136 3.73 -6.93 -2.71
N VAL A 137 3.10 -8.08 -2.93
CA VAL A 137 2.81 -8.59 -4.28
C VAL A 137 1.30 -8.53 -4.52
N PRO A 138 0.78 -7.44 -5.10
CA PRO A 138 -0.66 -7.33 -5.36
C PRO A 138 -1.09 -8.27 -6.47
N MET A 139 -2.21 -8.96 -6.26
CA MET A 139 -2.78 -9.93 -7.19
C MET A 139 -4.29 -9.69 -7.29
N MET A 140 -4.80 -9.47 -8.50
CA MET A 140 -6.25 -9.41 -8.70
C MET A 140 -6.84 -10.81 -8.88
N THR A 141 -8.16 -10.93 -8.78
CA THR A 141 -8.84 -12.23 -8.83
C THR A 141 -8.97 -12.83 -10.23
N GLU A 142 -8.60 -12.09 -11.28
CA GLU A 142 -8.63 -12.59 -12.66
C GLU A 142 -7.48 -13.59 -12.92
N PRO A 143 -7.75 -14.71 -13.64
CA PRO A 143 -6.75 -15.74 -13.95
C PRO A 143 -5.45 -15.23 -14.57
N LEU A 144 -5.54 -14.19 -15.41
CA LEU A 144 -4.39 -13.62 -16.11
C LEU A 144 -3.39 -12.93 -15.16
N CYS A 145 -3.73 -12.77 -13.88
CA CYS A 145 -2.83 -12.26 -12.85
C CYS A 145 -1.98 -13.35 -12.19
N PHE A 146 -2.28 -14.64 -12.42
CA PHE A 146 -1.67 -15.75 -11.68
C PHE A 146 -0.22 -15.98 -12.09
N ASP A 147 0.03 -16.17 -13.39
CA ASP A 147 1.39 -16.39 -13.89
C ASP A 147 2.32 -15.18 -13.70
N PRO A 148 1.90 -13.92 -13.94
CA PRO A 148 2.73 -12.74 -13.65
C PRO A 148 3.11 -12.63 -12.16
N THR A 149 2.19 -12.97 -11.26
CA THR A 149 2.44 -12.99 -9.81
C THR A 149 3.43 -14.08 -9.45
N ALA A 150 3.23 -15.31 -9.95
CA ALA A 150 4.13 -16.43 -9.72
C ALA A 150 5.54 -16.15 -10.22
N ARG A 151 5.66 -15.52 -11.39
CA ARG A 151 6.94 -15.15 -11.99
C ARG A 151 7.66 -14.06 -11.18
N THR A 152 6.92 -13.06 -10.70
CA THR A 152 7.46 -12.04 -9.78
C THR A 152 8.08 -12.68 -8.56
N ILE A 153 7.34 -13.57 -7.90
CA ILE A 153 7.82 -14.23 -6.67
C ILE A 153 9.03 -15.11 -6.96
N ARG A 154 8.95 -16.02 -7.93
CA ARG A 154 9.98 -17.02 -8.20
C ARG A 154 11.27 -16.48 -8.82
N LYS A 155 11.17 -15.44 -9.67
CA LYS A 155 12.35 -14.88 -10.33
C LYS A 155 12.97 -13.72 -9.57
N LEU A 156 12.16 -12.92 -8.88
CA LEU A 156 12.66 -11.72 -8.21
C LEU A 156 12.86 -11.93 -6.72
N LEU A 157 11.89 -12.53 -6.02
CA LEU A 157 11.82 -12.47 -4.56
C LEU A 157 12.46 -13.69 -3.89
N GLU A 158 12.06 -14.90 -4.26
CA GLU A 158 12.59 -16.16 -3.69
C GLU A 158 14.11 -16.29 -3.85
N PRO A 159 14.73 -16.00 -5.01
CA PRO A 159 16.18 -16.11 -5.17
C PRO A 159 16.96 -15.09 -4.32
N ARG A 160 16.32 -13.96 -3.97
CA ARG A 160 16.90 -12.92 -3.11
C ARG A 160 16.65 -13.20 -1.63
N GLY A 161 15.81 -14.18 -1.28
CA GLY A 161 15.38 -14.42 0.09
C GLY A 161 14.60 -13.25 0.70
N LEU A 162 13.96 -12.41 -0.13
CA LEU A 162 13.24 -11.23 0.33
C LEU A 162 11.91 -11.63 0.98
N PRO A 163 11.59 -11.16 2.20
CA PRO A 163 10.27 -11.32 2.79
C PRO A 163 9.19 -10.69 1.90
N PHE A 164 8.07 -11.39 1.71
CA PHE A 164 6.96 -10.86 0.92
C PHE A 164 5.59 -11.31 1.43
N THR A 165 4.56 -10.59 0.99
CA THR A 165 3.15 -10.96 1.23
C THR A 165 2.34 -10.71 -0.03
N VAL A 166 1.61 -11.73 -0.47
CA VAL A 166 0.62 -11.58 -1.54
C VAL A 166 -0.63 -10.90 -0.98
N VAL A 167 -1.10 -9.87 -1.68
CA VAL A 167 -2.30 -9.12 -1.30
C VAL A 167 -3.33 -9.25 -2.41
N ILE A 168 -4.50 -9.82 -2.11
CA ILE A 168 -5.59 -9.86 -3.09
C ILE A 168 -6.18 -8.46 -3.18
N ASN A 169 -6.08 -7.87 -4.38
CA ASN A 169 -6.51 -6.50 -4.65
C ASN A 169 -7.67 -6.44 -5.63
N ASN A 170 -8.41 -5.34 -5.57
CA ASN A 170 -9.48 -4.98 -6.50
C ASN A 170 -10.59 -6.03 -6.63
N TRP A 171 -10.87 -6.79 -5.55
CA TRP A 171 -11.93 -7.78 -5.57
C TRP A 171 -13.32 -7.13 -5.54
N ASN A 172 -14.11 -7.33 -6.59
CA ASN A 172 -15.49 -6.88 -6.62
C ASN A 172 -16.39 -7.86 -5.89
N THR A 173 -16.95 -7.43 -4.75
CA THR A 173 -17.78 -8.28 -3.89
C THR A 173 -19.04 -8.81 -4.58
N ARG A 174 -19.47 -8.18 -5.69
CA ARG A 174 -20.64 -8.61 -6.49
C ARG A 174 -20.36 -9.85 -7.33
N ASP A 175 -19.09 -10.14 -7.61
CA ASP A 175 -18.67 -11.30 -8.42
C ASP A 175 -18.67 -12.59 -7.58
N GLY A 176 -19.08 -12.51 -6.31
CA GLY A 176 -19.11 -13.62 -5.38
C GLY A 176 -17.70 -14.03 -4.92
N LYS A 177 -17.63 -15.17 -4.24
CA LYS A 177 -16.38 -15.66 -3.64
C LYS A 177 -15.62 -16.67 -4.51
N GLY A 178 -16.19 -17.16 -5.62
CA GLY A 178 -15.59 -18.23 -6.41
C GLY A 178 -14.15 -17.91 -6.87
N TRP A 179 -13.96 -16.78 -7.55
CA TRP A 179 -12.62 -16.33 -7.97
C TRP A 179 -11.74 -15.88 -6.81
N LEU A 180 -12.33 -15.32 -5.75
CA LEU A 180 -11.60 -14.97 -4.53
C LEU A 180 -10.97 -16.22 -3.90
N ASP A 181 -11.77 -17.25 -3.67
CA ASP A 181 -11.35 -18.49 -3.03
C ASP A 181 -10.35 -19.24 -3.93
N ALA A 182 -10.59 -19.29 -5.24
CA ALA A 182 -9.61 -19.85 -6.19
C ALA A 182 -8.26 -19.11 -6.18
N THR A 183 -8.28 -17.78 -6.04
CA THR A 183 -7.06 -16.97 -5.90
C THR A 183 -6.33 -17.28 -4.60
N LYS A 184 -7.07 -17.40 -3.48
CA LYS A 184 -6.51 -17.79 -2.18
C LYS A 184 -5.88 -19.18 -2.24
N ASP A 185 -6.55 -20.14 -2.87
CA ASP A 185 -6.09 -21.51 -3.00
C ASP A 185 -4.84 -21.60 -3.88
N PHE A 186 -4.79 -20.82 -4.97
CA PHE A 186 -3.59 -20.70 -5.80
C PHE A 186 -2.37 -20.24 -4.98
N VAL A 187 -2.51 -19.14 -4.23
CA VAL A 187 -1.42 -18.61 -3.39
C VAL A 187 -0.99 -19.64 -2.33
N LYS A 188 -1.96 -20.26 -1.65
CA LYS A 188 -1.71 -21.29 -0.63
C LYS A 188 -1.06 -22.56 -1.19
N SER A 189 -1.39 -22.94 -2.42
CA SER A 189 -0.82 -24.14 -3.07
C SER A 189 0.69 -24.05 -3.26
N PHE A 190 1.24 -22.83 -3.34
CA PHE A 190 2.68 -22.59 -3.38
C PHE A 190 3.31 -22.31 -2.02
N GLY A 191 2.52 -22.31 -0.94
CA GLY A 191 2.99 -21.99 0.41
C GLY A 191 3.37 -20.52 0.59
N TRP A 192 2.91 -19.63 -0.29
CA TRP A 192 3.23 -18.21 -0.20
C TRP A 192 2.45 -17.49 0.91
N PRO A 193 3.06 -16.52 1.61
CA PRO A 193 2.35 -15.71 2.60
C PRO A 193 1.25 -14.89 1.94
N LEU A 194 0.03 -15.01 2.45
CA LEU A 194 -1.16 -14.33 1.95
C LEU A 194 -1.71 -13.42 3.06
N ALA A 195 -1.96 -12.14 2.73
CA ALA A 195 -2.65 -11.23 3.64
C ALA A 195 -4.06 -11.75 3.97
N GLU A 196 -4.48 -11.60 5.21
CA GLU A 196 -5.87 -11.92 5.60
C GLU A 196 -6.82 -10.90 4.98
N THR A 197 -6.38 -9.64 4.93
CA THR A 197 -7.09 -8.55 4.30
C THR A 197 -7.11 -8.66 2.78
N VAL A 198 -8.31 -8.47 2.23
CA VAL A 198 -8.56 -8.34 0.79
C VAL A 198 -8.97 -6.90 0.51
N ILE A 199 -8.29 -6.22 -0.40
CA ILE A 199 -8.69 -4.87 -0.81
C ILE A 199 -9.85 -5.00 -1.80
N ARG A 200 -11.03 -4.52 -1.39
CA ARG A 200 -12.25 -4.59 -2.19
C ARG A 200 -12.28 -3.49 -3.25
N ARG A 201 -12.92 -3.77 -4.37
CA ARG A 201 -13.20 -2.78 -5.42
C ARG A 201 -14.35 -1.89 -5.00
N TYR A 202 -14.06 -0.61 -4.83
CA TYR A 202 -15.07 0.44 -4.63
C TYR A 202 -14.96 1.51 -5.71
N LEU A 203 -16.09 2.10 -6.09
CA LEU A 203 -16.13 3.20 -7.05
C LEU A 203 -15.30 4.39 -6.56
N ILE A 204 -15.30 4.64 -5.25
CA ILE A 204 -14.49 5.70 -4.64
C ILE A 204 -13.00 5.51 -4.90
N HIS A 205 -12.46 4.28 -4.97
CA HIS A 205 -11.06 4.07 -5.38
C HIS A 205 -10.81 4.35 -6.86
N THR A 206 -11.82 4.09 -7.70
CA THR A 206 -11.71 4.30 -9.16
C THR A 206 -11.64 5.80 -9.45
N ASN A 207 -12.45 6.59 -8.75
CA ASN A 207 -12.48 8.04 -8.91
C ASN A 207 -11.40 8.73 -8.08
N ALA A 208 -10.95 8.16 -6.95
CA ALA A 208 -9.90 8.73 -6.11
C ALA A 208 -8.57 8.97 -6.83
N SER A 209 -8.27 8.21 -7.89
CA SER A 209 -7.10 8.48 -8.72
C SER A 209 -7.29 9.71 -9.63
N SER A 210 -8.54 10.09 -9.93
CA SER A 210 -8.93 11.30 -10.68
C SER A 210 -9.34 12.47 -9.77
N ASP A 211 -9.66 12.18 -8.52
CA ASP A 211 -10.14 13.13 -7.51
C ASP A 211 -9.09 13.37 -6.41
N GLY A 212 -8.00 12.59 -6.38
CA GLY A 212 -6.80 12.70 -5.53
C GLY A 212 -6.98 12.57 -4.06
N VAL A 213 -8.06 11.93 -3.68
CA VAL A 213 -8.40 11.72 -2.30
C VAL A 213 -7.75 10.42 -1.87
N VAL A 214 -7.04 10.43 -0.75
CA VAL A 214 -6.55 9.19 -0.13
C VAL A 214 -7.59 8.64 0.83
N VAL A 215 -7.50 7.35 1.13
CA VAL A 215 -8.50 6.65 1.96
C VAL A 215 -8.70 7.24 3.35
N THR A 216 -7.70 7.94 3.89
CA THR A 216 -7.77 8.64 5.18
C THR A 216 -8.73 9.84 5.15
N GLU A 217 -9.04 10.36 3.96
CA GLU A 217 -9.94 11.50 3.76
C GLU A 217 -11.36 11.07 3.39
N TYR A 218 -11.58 9.79 3.06
CA TYR A 218 -12.88 9.28 2.62
C TYR A 218 -14.01 9.52 3.64
N ALA A 219 -13.66 9.52 4.94
CA ALA A 219 -14.62 9.78 6.00
C ALA A 219 -14.99 11.25 6.14
N ASN A 220 -14.23 12.19 5.56
CA ASN A 220 -14.42 13.63 5.74
C ASN A 220 -15.78 14.12 5.24
N THR A 221 -16.30 13.48 4.20
CA THR A 221 -17.61 13.80 3.60
C THR A 221 -18.79 13.15 4.32
N LEU A 222 -18.54 12.29 5.31
CA LEU A 222 -19.56 11.55 6.05
C LEU A 222 -20.01 12.29 7.30
N SER A 223 -21.32 12.24 7.57
CA SER A 223 -21.90 12.70 8.84
C SER A 223 -21.41 11.87 10.02
N GLU A 224 -21.49 12.44 11.23
CA GLU A 224 -21.10 11.73 12.46
C GLU A 224 -21.90 10.42 12.66
N ALA A 225 -23.19 10.41 12.32
CA ALA A 225 -24.02 9.21 12.38
C ALA A 225 -23.51 8.11 11.44
N GLN A 226 -23.08 8.47 10.22
CA GLN A 226 -22.49 7.52 9.27
C GLN A 226 -21.13 6.98 9.76
N ARG A 227 -20.30 7.83 10.36
CA ARG A 227 -19.00 7.42 10.92
C ARG A 227 -19.15 6.44 12.08
N ARG A 228 -20.21 6.58 12.89
CA ARG A 228 -20.49 5.70 14.03
C ARG A 228 -21.23 4.41 13.67
N GLU A 229 -21.57 4.18 12.39
CA GLU A 229 -22.25 2.94 11.98
C GLU A 229 -21.30 1.73 12.07
N ALA A 230 -21.58 0.85 13.02
CA ALA A 230 -20.80 -0.35 13.29
C ALA A 230 -21.26 -1.55 12.44
N ASP A 231 -22.52 -1.59 11.99
CA ASP A 231 -23.05 -2.69 11.20
C ASP A 231 -22.40 -2.72 9.81
N GLU A 232 -21.58 -3.73 9.57
CA GLU A 232 -20.84 -3.89 8.30
C GLU A 232 -21.77 -3.93 7.07
N LYS A 233 -23.04 -4.29 7.18
CA LYS A 233 -23.96 -4.22 6.02
C LYS A 233 -24.39 -2.78 5.73
N ARG A 234 -24.61 -1.98 6.76
CA ARG A 234 -25.10 -0.58 6.66
C ARG A 234 -23.98 0.45 6.57
N LYS A 235 -22.77 0.11 6.99
CA LYS A 235 -21.60 0.98 6.94
C LYS A 235 -21.36 1.50 5.51
N ASP A 236 -21.02 2.78 5.44
CA ASP A 236 -20.77 3.48 4.18
C ASP A 236 -19.62 2.81 3.38
N PRO A 237 -19.75 2.62 2.06
CA PRO A 237 -18.67 2.12 1.21
C PRO A 237 -17.34 2.86 1.37
N ALA A 238 -17.36 4.16 1.66
CA ALA A 238 -16.16 4.97 1.89
C ALA A 238 -15.38 4.50 3.14
N LEU A 239 -16.08 4.17 4.23
CA LEU A 239 -15.44 3.63 5.44
C LEU A 239 -14.95 2.20 5.24
N LYS A 240 -15.71 1.38 4.50
CA LYS A 240 -15.28 0.01 4.17
C LYS A 240 -14.02 0.00 3.32
N ALA A 241 -13.97 0.88 2.34
CA ALA A 241 -12.81 1.10 1.49
C ALA A 241 -11.58 1.51 2.31
N ALA A 242 -11.75 2.43 3.26
CA ALA A 242 -10.68 2.83 4.16
C ALA A 242 -10.26 1.71 5.12
N ASP A 243 -11.23 1.01 5.73
CA ASP A 243 -10.99 -0.11 6.65
C ASP A 243 -10.09 -1.19 6.05
N ASP A 244 -10.25 -1.49 4.75
CA ASP A 244 -9.38 -2.45 4.06
C ASP A 244 -7.91 -2.01 4.10
N PHE A 245 -7.61 -0.73 3.87
CA PHE A 245 -6.25 -0.21 3.96
C PHE A 245 -5.71 -0.11 5.39
N TYR A 246 -6.55 0.22 6.36
CA TYR A 246 -6.16 0.20 7.78
C TYR A 246 -5.78 -1.18 8.28
N LYS A 247 -6.57 -2.21 7.91
CA LYS A 247 -6.26 -3.60 8.28
C LYS A 247 -5.00 -4.08 7.58
N LEU A 248 -4.84 -3.77 6.29
CA LEU A 248 -3.61 -4.11 5.57
C LEU A 248 -2.39 -3.42 6.18
N ALA A 249 -2.48 -2.13 6.53
CA ALA A 249 -1.40 -1.41 7.19
C ALA A 249 -1.00 -2.06 8.52
N LYS A 250 -1.98 -2.49 9.33
CA LYS A 250 -1.75 -3.24 10.57
C LYS A 250 -1.03 -4.57 10.30
N GLU A 251 -1.49 -5.35 9.33
CA GLU A 251 -0.87 -6.64 8.96
C GLU A 251 0.59 -6.48 8.51
N ILE A 252 0.88 -5.47 7.69
CA ILE A 252 2.21 -5.25 7.10
C ILE A 252 3.19 -4.60 8.08
N THR A 253 2.73 -3.60 8.85
CA THR A 253 3.60 -2.77 9.70
C THR A 253 3.57 -3.14 11.17
N GLY A 254 2.49 -3.77 11.64
CA GLY A 254 2.20 -3.98 13.05
C GLY A 254 1.65 -2.75 13.78
N LEU A 255 1.50 -1.60 13.10
CA LEU A 255 0.94 -0.39 13.71
C LEU A 255 -0.56 -0.54 13.96
N SER A 256 -0.99 -0.21 15.17
CA SER A 256 -2.39 -0.27 15.58
C SER A 256 -2.68 0.78 16.64
N LEU A 257 -3.90 1.34 16.62
CA LEU A 257 -4.41 2.21 17.69
C LEU A 257 -5.00 1.41 18.86
N GLU A 258 -5.30 0.12 18.67
CA GLU A 258 -5.94 -0.73 19.71
C GLU A 258 -5.20 -0.72 21.06
N PRO A 259 -3.84 -0.82 21.12
CA PRO A 259 -3.14 -0.76 22.40
C PRO A 259 -3.30 0.58 23.14
N GLU A 260 -3.54 1.66 22.39
CA GLU A 260 -3.67 3.01 22.93
C GLU A 260 -5.13 3.35 23.31
N LEU A 261 -6.12 2.64 22.75
CA LEU A 261 -7.55 2.92 22.92
C LEU A 261 -8.25 2.07 24.00
N GLY A 262 -7.63 1.00 24.50
CA GLY A 262 -8.24 0.09 25.47
C GLY A 262 -9.47 -0.67 24.92
N ASP A 263 -10.35 -1.17 25.79
CA ASP A 263 -11.59 -1.92 25.44
C ASP A 263 -12.71 -1.04 24.83
N SER A 264 -12.37 0.04 24.13
CA SER A 264 -13.34 0.90 23.45
C SER A 264 -14.13 0.09 22.40
N PRO A 265 -15.47 -0.04 22.54
CA PRO A 265 -16.23 -0.88 21.64
C PRO A 265 -16.51 -0.18 20.30
N GLU A 266 -16.42 -0.97 19.23
CA GLU A 266 -17.28 -0.90 18.05
C GLU A 266 -17.23 0.37 17.18
N SER A 267 -16.04 0.88 16.89
CA SER A 267 -15.87 1.83 15.77
C SER A 267 -14.78 1.37 14.81
N SER A 268 -15.02 1.61 13.51
CA SER A 268 -14.04 1.37 12.46
C SER A 268 -12.75 2.15 12.78
N ILE A 269 -11.56 1.56 12.58
CA ILE A 269 -10.29 2.28 12.78
C ILE A 269 -10.24 3.53 11.91
N ALA A 270 -10.78 3.46 10.68
CA ALA A 270 -10.93 4.62 9.81
C ALA A 270 -11.87 5.69 10.41
N ALA A 271 -13.00 5.28 10.99
CA ALA A 271 -13.91 6.20 11.66
C ALA A 271 -13.29 6.85 12.89
N LEU A 272 -12.59 6.09 13.73
CA LEU A 272 -11.85 6.58 14.89
C LEU A 272 -10.79 7.60 14.48
N ALA A 273 -9.95 7.24 13.50
CA ALA A 273 -8.91 8.12 12.98
C ALA A 273 -9.48 9.43 12.42
N ALA A 274 -10.61 9.36 11.70
CA ALA A 274 -11.30 10.52 11.16
C ALA A 274 -11.90 11.42 12.26
N SER A 275 -12.48 10.83 13.31
CA SER A 275 -13.01 11.56 14.46
C SER A 275 -11.91 12.24 15.27
N MET A 276 -10.79 11.57 15.50
CA MET A 276 -9.65 12.13 16.23
C MET A 276 -8.95 13.25 15.46
N SER A 277 -8.82 13.09 14.13
CA SER A 277 -8.24 14.13 13.28
C SER A 277 -9.09 15.41 13.29
N ALA A 278 -10.42 15.28 13.33
CA ALA A 278 -11.34 16.42 13.42
C ALA A 278 -11.28 17.16 14.78
N GLN A 279 -10.82 16.51 15.85
CA GLN A 279 -10.66 17.12 17.18
C GLN A 279 -9.28 17.76 17.38
N ALA A 280 -8.31 17.45 16.53
CA ALA A 280 -6.93 17.93 16.61
C ALA A 280 -6.69 19.25 15.83
N VAL A 281 -7.68 19.71 15.06
CA VAL A 281 -7.71 20.98 14.31
C VAL A 281 -8.53 22.01 15.10
#